data_AF-A0A7Y9JQM9-F1
#
_entry.id   AF-A0A7Y9JQM9-F1
#
_cell.length_a   1.000
_cell.length_b   1.000
_cell.length_c   1.000
_cell.angle_alpha   90.00
_cell.angle_beta   90.00
_cell.angle_gamma   90.00
#
_symmetry.space_group_name_H-M   'P 1'
#
loop_
_entity.id
_entity.type
_entity.pdbx_description
1 polymer ?
#
loop_
_entity_poly.entity_id
_entity_poly.type
_entity_poly.pdbx_seq_one_letter_code
_entity_poly.pdbx_strand_id
1 'polypeptide(L)'
;MGVSDARPEAWRSTALSGSRAVRRTSSLARWISRNLELHEKLVIKDPRLSWFLDVWIKVAGQVKADLSVIIMLRPPHEVLASKHTYYQGDQAAGYNHLAAAWINMLLNTELQTRPLDGRGVSRIFVEYSELLTDWRRVGRRIGTVLGDEGLNRPSETQVASVEAFLDAGLRRMDGSKSRLDLANEIGIVLAESWVALQRLTDPKNDGPAVWDELDSLRRRYEEIYGSAQSVTRSTTEHAMRSMRPSRRISEGLTRRLGQNDASSAVAPFEGGRGNVPPGYVHLVPHWLRDRVPKSIKLSLSRLR
;
A
#
# COMPACT_ATOMS: atom_id res chain seq x y z
N MET A 1 -3.05 -6.11 1.85
CA MET A 1 -3.19 -5.22 0.68
C MET A 1 -1.80 -4.74 0.32
N GLY A 2 -1.44 -4.75 -0.97
CA GLY A 2 -0.14 -4.26 -1.41
C GLY A 2 -0.07 -2.73 -1.31
N VAL A 3 1.14 -2.17 -1.23
CA VAL A 3 1.38 -0.71 -1.29
C VAL A 3 0.98 -0.14 -2.67
N SER A 4 0.79 -0.99 -3.67
CA SER A 4 0.53 -0.62 -5.07
C SER A 4 -0.87 -1.06 -5.56
N ASP A 5 -1.90 -1.07 -4.71
CA ASP A 5 -3.26 -1.41 -5.16
C ASP A 5 -3.87 -0.25 -5.98
N ALA A 6 -4.11 -0.49 -7.28
CA ALA A 6 -4.63 0.48 -8.23
C ALA A 6 -6.18 0.49 -8.30
N ARG A 7 -6.88 -0.27 -7.46
CA ARG A 7 -8.35 -0.29 -7.49
C ARG A 7 -8.93 0.92 -6.75
N PRO A 8 -9.77 1.76 -7.37
CA PRO A 8 -10.48 2.82 -6.65
C PRO A 8 -11.27 2.28 -5.44
N GLU A 9 -11.92 1.11 -5.59
CA GLU A 9 -12.70 0.47 -4.52
C GLU A 9 -11.85 -0.11 -3.37
N ALA A 10 -10.52 -0.15 -3.52
CA ALA A 10 -9.62 -0.60 -2.46
C ALA A 10 -9.78 0.25 -1.20
N TRP A 11 -9.93 1.57 -1.34
CA TRP A 11 -10.11 2.51 -0.24
C TRP A 11 -11.39 2.24 0.55
N ARG A 12 -12.50 2.01 -0.16
CA ARG A 12 -13.76 1.60 0.48
C ARG A 12 -13.61 0.28 1.21
N SER A 13 -12.89 -0.67 0.61
CA SER A 13 -12.66 -2.00 1.20
C SER A 13 -11.82 -1.93 2.47
N THR A 14 -10.80 -1.07 2.53
CA THR A 14 -9.97 -0.86 3.73
C THR A 14 -10.73 -0.11 4.81
N ALA A 15 -11.50 0.92 4.47
CA ALA A 15 -12.38 1.63 5.39
C ALA A 15 -13.40 0.69 6.06
N LEU A 16 -14.07 -0.17 5.28
CA LEU A 16 -14.99 -1.19 5.79
C LEU A 16 -14.28 -2.22 6.68
N SER A 17 -13.09 -2.64 6.29
CA SER A 17 -12.29 -3.59 7.08
C SER A 17 -11.82 -2.99 8.41
N GLY A 18 -11.43 -1.71 8.39
CA GLY A 18 -11.02 -0.95 9.56
C GLY A 18 -12.17 -0.74 10.55
N SER A 19 -13.33 -0.29 10.05
CA SER A 19 -14.52 -0.04 10.87
C SER A 19 -15.07 -1.30 11.56
N ARG A 20 -15.02 -2.46 10.89
CA ARG A 20 -15.45 -3.76 11.44
C ARG A 20 -14.45 -4.34 12.46
N ALA A 21 -13.22 -3.86 12.48
CA ALA A 21 -12.17 -4.41 13.33
C ALA A 21 -12.14 -3.79 14.74
N VAL A 22 -13.30 -3.73 15.42
CA VAL A 22 -13.47 -3.07 16.73
C VAL A 22 -12.37 -3.45 17.73
N ARG A 23 -12.06 -4.75 17.89
CA ARG A 23 -10.99 -5.21 18.78
C ARG A 23 -9.61 -4.65 18.42
N ARG A 24 -9.30 -4.48 17.13
CA ARG A 24 -8.03 -3.90 16.67
C ARG A 24 -8.01 -2.40 16.90
N THR A 25 -9.10 -1.69 16.62
CA THR A 25 -9.26 -0.27 16.91
C THR A 25 -9.07 0.02 18.41
N SER A 26 -9.70 -0.76 19.29
CA SER A 26 -9.54 -0.61 20.75
C SER A 26 -8.12 -0.96 21.25
N SER A 27 -7.46 -1.93 20.64
CA SER A 27 -6.06 -2.22 20.96
C SER A 27 -5.12 -1.11 20.50
N LEU A 28 -5.36 -0.52 19.33
CA LEU A 28 -4.61 0.62 18.83
C LEU A 28 -4.82 1.85 19.73
N ALA A 29 -6.05 2.15 20.13
CA ALA A 29 -6.36 3.24 21.06
C ALA A 29 -5.60 3.09 22.38
N ARG A 30 -5.65 1.90 23.00
CA ARG A 30 -4.88 1.62 24.23
C ARG A 30 -3.38 1.77 24.04
N TRP A 31 -2.86 1.33 22.90
CA TRP A 31 -1.43 1.48 22.59
C TRP A 31 -1.05 2.97 22.45
N ILE A 32 -1.84 3.77 21.73
CA ILE A 32 -1.60 5.21 21.58
C ILE A 32 -1.68 5.90 22.94
N SER A 33 -2.74 5.68 23.73
CA SER A 33 -2.87 6.31 25.06
C SER A 33 -1.67 6.03 25.95
N ARG A 34 -1.21 4.77 26.03
CA ARG A 34 -0.03 4.41 26.82
C ARG A 34 1.26 5.09 26.36
N ASN A 35 1.44 5.29 25.05
CA ASN A 35 2.62 5.99 24.56
C ASN A 35 2.52 7.50 24.83
N LEU A 36 1.33 8.08 24.77
CA LEU A 36 1.09 9.49 25.09
C LEU A 36 1.18 9.79 26.60
N GLU A 37 1.03 8.78 27.46
CA GLU A 37 1.35 8.90 28.89
C GLU A 37 2.86 9.03 29.15
N LEU A 38 3.70 8.49 28.26
CA LEU A 38 5.17 8.49 28.39
C LEU A 38 5.85 9.59 27.57
N HIS A 39 5.18 10.06 26.52
CA HIS A 39 5.74 11.00 25.56
C HIS A 39 4.68 12.05 25.19
N GLU A 40 5.08 13.32 25.13
CA GLU A 40 4.19 14.40 24.70
C GLU A 40 3.67 14.19 23.26
N LYS A 41 4.50 13.59 22.40
CA LYS A 41 4.24 13.43 20.97
C LYS A 41 4.62 12.02 20.50
N LEU A 42 3.87 11.53 19.52
CA LEU A 42 4.12 10.24 18.88
C LEU A 42 4.22 10.42 17.36
N VAL A 43 5.35 9.98 16.79
CA VAL A 43 5.56 10.00 15.33
C VAL A 43 5.48 8.58 14.81
N ILE A 44 4.56 8.32 13.88
CA ILE A 44 4.34 7.01 13.28
C ILE A 44 4.62 7.11 11.78
N LYS A 45 5.49 6.25 11.28
CA LYS A 45 5.81 6.16 9.85
C LYS A 45 5.71 4.72 9.37
N ASP A 46 4.74 4.47 8.50
CA ASP A 46 4.64 3.24 7.70
C ASP A 46 4.10 3.60 6.29
N PRO A 47 4.64 3.04 5.20
CA PRO A 47 4.18 3.33 3.84
C PRO A 47 2.72 2.94 3.56
N ARG A 48 2.05 2.22 4.48
CA ARG A 48 0.66 1.75 4.35
C ARG A 48 -0.31 2.53 5.23
N LEU A 49 0.14 3.53 5.99
CA LEU A 49 -0.73 4.29 6.90
C LEU A 49 -1.93 4.90 6.15
N SER A 50 -1.70 5.42 4.95
CA SER A 50 -2.72 6.05 4.11
C SER A 50 -3.97 5.18 3.93
N TRP A 51 -3.80 3.87 3.71
CA TRP A 51 -4.94 2.94 3.53
C TRP A 51 -5.88 2.83 4.74
N PHE A 52 -5.41 3.23 5.92
CA PHE A 52 -6.12 3.09 7.18
C PHE A 52 -6.36 4.43 7.87
N LEU A 53 -6.31 5.56 7.14
CA LEU A 53 -6.51 6.91 7.69
C LEU A 53 -7.79 7.01 8.53
N ASP A 54 -8.91 6.45 8.08
CA ASP A 54 -10.16 6.41 8.85
C ASP A 54 -9.99 5.81 10.25
N VAL A 55 -9.17 4.76 10.38
CA VAL A 55 -8.90 4.13 11.67
C VAL A 55 -8.06 5.06 12.54
N TRP A 56 -7.05 5.71 11.97
CA TRP A 56 -6.20 6.68 12.69
C TRP A 56 -6.99 7.88 13.17
N ILE A 57 -7.81 8.49 12.31
CA ILE A 57 -8.68 9.62 12.62
C ILE A 57 -9.66 9.24 13.74
N LYS A 58 -10.33 8.08 13.60
CA LYS A 58 -11.26 7.58 14.61
C LYS A 58 -10.57 7.35 15.96
N VAL A 59 -9.40 6.71 15.97
CA VAL A 59 -8.69 6.41 17.21
C VAL A 59 -8.16 7.69 17.86
N ALA A 60 -7.62 8.62 17.08
CA ALA A 60 -7.18 9.92 17.59
C ALA A 60 -8.33 10.65 18.30
N GLY A 61 -9.52 10.67 17.69
CA GLY A 61 -10.72 11.20 18.33
C GLY A 61 -11.14 10.46 19.61
N GLN A 62 -11.00 9.12 19.66
CA GLN A 62 -11.30 8.32 20.86
C GLN A 62 -10.37 8.64 22.04
N VAL A 63 -9.09 8.85 21.77
CA VAL A 63 -8.09 9.17 22.79
C VAL A 63 -7.92 10.68 23.02
N LYS A 64 -8.69 11.51 22.29
CA LYS A 64 -8.61 12.98 22.30
C LYS A 64 -7.20 13.51 22.00
N ALA A 65 -6.50 12.86 21.07
CA ALA A 65 -5.20 13.33 20.59
C ALA A 65 -5.37 14.14 19.31
N ASP A 66 -4.57 15.19 19.17
CA ASP A 66 -4.46 15.93 17.91
C ASP A 66 -3.71 15.08 16.87
N LEU A 67 -4.35 14.85 15.73
CA LEU A 67 -3.78 14.08 14.62
C LEU A 67 -3.28 15.03 13.53
N SER A 68 -1.98 14.95 13.28
CA SER A 68 -1.32 15.64 12.17
C SER A 68 -0.76 14.65 11.15
N VAL A 69 -0.85 14.99 9.87
CA VAL A 69 -0.40 14.14 8.75
C VAL A 69 0.60 14.89 7.87
N ILE A 70 1.79 14.32 7.70
CA ILE A 70 2.81 14.82 6.78
C ILE A 70 2.79 13.93 5.54
N ILE A 71 2.46 14.51 4.39
CA ILE A 71 2.34 13.80 3.10
C ILE A 71 3.57 14.11 2.26
N MET A 72 4.45 13.11 2.12
CA MET A 72 5.64 13.25 1.30
C MET A 72 5.30 13.10 -0.18
N LEU A 73 5.61 14.14 -0.96
CA LEU A 73 5.52 14.15 -2.40
C LEU A 73 6.88 13.81 -3.01
N ARG A 74 6.87 12.89 -3.96
CA ARG A 74 8.03 12.53 -4.76
C ARG A 74 7.62 12.45 -6.23
N PRO A 75 8.44 12.95 -7.17
CA PRO A 75 8.08 12.95 -8.58
C PRO A 75 7.73 11.53 -9.05
N PRO A 76 6.63 11.35 -9.79
CA PRO A 76 6.13 10.02 -10.12
C PRO A 76 7.15 9.21 -10.92
N HIS A 77 7.93 9.84 -11.80
CA HIS A 77 8.98 9.16 -12.56
C HIS A 77 10.03 8.48 -11.68
N GLU A 78 10.45 9.11 -10.59
CA GLU A 78 11.39 8.50 -9.65
C GLU A 78 10.76 7.35 -8.87
N VAL A 79 9.50 7.51 -8.45
CA VAL A 79 8.78 6.49 -7.67
C VAL A 79 8.55 5.24 -8.50
N LEU A 80 8.11 5.43 -9.74
CA LEU A 80 7.79 4.35 -10.66
C LEU A 80 9.06 3.60 -11.09
N ALA A 81 10.14 4.32 -11.42
CA ALA A 81 11.43 3.71 -11.71
C ALA A 81 11.99 2.95 -10.49
N SER A 82 11.91 3.54 -9.29
CA SER A 82 12.36 2.89 -8.06
C SER A 82 11.58 1.60 -7.76
N LYS A 83 10.25 1.63 -7.91
CA LYS A 83 9.40 0.44 -7.71
C LYS A 83 9.68 -0.64 -8.74
N HIS A 84 9.87 -0.28 -10.01
CA HIS A 84 10.23 -1.23 -11.06
C HIS A 84 11.56 -1.94 -10.75
N THR A 85 12.57 -1.18 -10.30
CA THR A 85 13.89 -1.73 -9.94
C THR A 85 13.87 -2.56 -8.65
N TYR A 86 13.02 -2.24 -7.67
CA TYR A 86 12.98 -2.95 -6.38
C TYR A 86 12.08 -4.19 -6.40
N TYR A 87 10.97 -4.16 -7.16
CA TYR A 87 10.01 -5.26 -7.24
C TYR A 87 10.19 -6.12 -8.49
N GLN A 88 11.44 -6.40 -8.89
CA GLN A 88 11.82 -7.13 -10.12
C GLN A 88 11.10 -8.48 -10.35
N GLY A 89 10.38 -9.02 -9.35
CA GLY A 89 9.54 -10.20 -9.49
C GLY A 89 8.15 -9.96 -10.11
N ASP A 90 7.74 -8.71 -10.31
CA ASP A 90 6.43 -8.34 -10.89
C ASP A 90 6.58 -7.66 -12.26
N GLN A 91 7.49 -8.17 -13.11
CA GLN A 91 7.71 -7.71 -14.50
C GLN A 91 6.44 -7.70 -15.36
N ALA A 92 5.37 -8.36 -14.91
CA ALA A 92 4.06 -8.34 -15.57
C ALA A 92 3.31 -7.02 -15.35
N ALA A 93 3.57 -6.31 -14.25
CA ALA A 93 2.94 -5.05 -13.93
C ALA A 93 3.73 -3.89 -14.58
N GLY A 94 3.42 -3.60 -15.84
CA GLY A 94 4.03 -2.47 -16.57
C GLY A 94 3.78 -1.11 -15.90
N TYR A 95 4.48 -0.07 -16.37
CA TYR A 95 4.43 1.29 -15.80
C TYR A 95 3.01 1.86 -15.63
N ASN A 96 2.05 1.45 -16.46
CA ASN A 96 0.64 1.82 -16.32
C ASN A 96 0.03 1.39 -14.97
N HIS A 97 0.33 0.16 -14.51
CA HIS A 97 -0.19 -0.32 -13.23
C HIS A 97 0.40 0.49 -12.07
N LEU A 98 1.70 0.72 -12.10
CA LEU A 98 2.39 1.48 -11.07
C LEU A 98 1.92 2.95 -11.05
N ALA A 99 1.69 3.56 -12.22
CA ALA A 99 1.12 4.90 -12.36
C ALA A 99 -0.30 4.96 -11.78
N ALA A 100 -1.14 4.01 -12.14
CA ALA A 100 -2.50 3.90 -11.59
C ALA A 100 -2.47 3.76 -10.06
N ALA A 101 -1.59 2.92 -9.52
CA ALA A 101 -1.44 2.77 -8.07
C ALA A 101 -0.97 4.06 -7.38
N TRP A 102 -0.07 4.82 -8.02
CA TRP A 102 0.39 6.12 -7.50
C TRP A 102 -0.76 7.14 -7.46
N ILE A 103 -1.53 7.26 -8.54
CA ILE A 103 -2.68 8.15 -8.65
C ILE A 103 -3.71 7.79 -7.58
N ASN A 104 -4.10 6.51 -7.52
CA ASN A 104 -5.06 6.01 -6.55
C ASN A 104 -4.63 6.30 -5.11
N MET A 105 -3.34 6.12 -4.81
CA MET A 105 -2.81 6.35 -3.47
C MET A 105 -2.84 7.82 -3.09
N LEU A 106 -2.23 8.70 -3.89
CA LEU A 106 -2.04 10.09 -3.49
C LEU A 106 -3.33 10.91 -3.56
N LEU A 107 -4.15 10.74 -4.59
CA LEU A 107 -5.38 11.51 -4.70
C LEU A 107 -6.40 11.15 -3.62
N ASN A 108 -6.44 9.89 -3.17
CA ASN A 108 -7.30 9.50 -2.05
C ASN A 108 -6.67 9.84 -0.70
N THR A 109 -5.34 9.78 -0.54
CA THR A 109 -4.68 10.29 0.67
C THR A 109 -5.00 11.77 0.85
N GLU A 110 -4.97 12.54 -0.24
CA GLU A 110 -5.41 13.93 -0.24
C GLU A 110 -6.88 14.04 0.19
N LEU A 111 -7.81 13.36 -0.48
CA LEU A 111 -9.24 13.43 -0.13
C LEU A 111 -9.52 13.15 1.36
N GLN A 112 -8.95 12.06 1.88
CA GLN A 112 -9.21 11.57 3.23
C GLN A 112 -8.58 12.45 4.33
N THR A 113 -7.66 13.34 3.96
CA THR A 113 -7.00 14.25 4.90
C THR A 113 -7.51 15.68 4.83
N ARG A 114 -8.48 15.98 3.94
CA ARG A 114 -9.02 17.35 3.82
C ARG A 114 -9.62 17.84 5.16
N PRO A 115 -9.51 19.14 5.46
CA PRO A 115 -10.08 19.72 6.68
C PRO A 115 -11.59 19.97 6.55
N LEU A 116 -12.39 18.91 6.31
CA LEU A 116 -13.84 19.01 6.17
C LEU A 116 -14.58 18.76 7.51
N ASP A 117 -15.60 19.57 7.79
CA ASP A 117 -16.66 19.37 8.79
C ASP A 117 -16.21 18.91 10.20
N GLY A 118 -15.15 19.53 10.76
CA GLY A 118 -14.68 19.21 12.11
C GLY A 118 -14.07 17.80 12.29
N ARG A 119 -13.93 17.04 11.20
CA ARG A 119 -13.16 15.79 11.10
C ARG A 119 -11.76 16.00 10.50
N GLY A 120 -11.41 17.26 10.24
CA GLY A 120 -10.15 17.64 9.63
C GLY A 120 -8.95 17.21 10.46
N VAL A 121 -7.96 16.63 9.79
CA VAL A 121 -6.62 16.45 10.34
C VAL A 121 -5.76 17.64 9.95
N SER A 122 -4.87 18.09 10.83
CA SER A 122 -3.87 19.06 10.41
C SER A 122 -2.94 18.37 9.41
N ARG A 123 -2.69 18.97 8.25
CA ARG A 123 -1.90 18.33 7.20
C ARG A 123 -0.92 19.28 6.54
N ILE A 124 0.16 18.69 6.01
CA ILE A 124 1.12 19.40 5.17
C ILE A 124 1.66 18.47 4.08
N PHE A 125 1.79 19.01 2.86
CA PHE A 125 2.48 18.34 1.77
C PHE A 125 3.93 18.83 1.71
N VAL A 126 4.85 17.88 1.58
CA VAL A 126 6.29 18.16 1.60
C VAL A 126 6.95 17.48 0.41
N GLU A 127 7.61 18.26 -0.44
CA GLU A 127 8.43 17.69 -1.50
C GLU A 127 9.71 17.07 -0.93
N TYR A 128 9.98 15.84 -1.36
CA TYR A 128 11.14 15.07 -0.94
C TYR A 128 12.47 15.77 -1.33
N SER A 129 12.52 16.37 -2.52
CA SER A 129 13.66 17.16 -2.99
C SER A 129 13.94 18.37 -2.08
N GLU A 130 12.91 19.08 -1.63
CA GLU A 130 13.03 20.21 -0.72
C GLU A 130 13.57 19.76 0.64
N LEU A 131 13.03 18.66 1.19
CA LEU A 131 13.49 18.08 2.45
C LEU A 131 14.98 17.68 2.41
N LEU A 132 15.43 17.11 1.29
CA LEU A 132 16.84 16.74 1.11
C LEU A 132 17.76 17.93 0.90
N THR A 133 17.23 19.06 0.41
CA THR A 133 18.02 20.27 0.13
C THR A 133 18.21 21.11 1.38
N ASP A 134 17.14 21.33 2.15
CA ASP A 134 17.17 22.09 3.39
C ASP A 134 16.13 21.54 4.37
N TRP A 135 16.51 20.49 5.10
CA TRP A 135 15.64 19.86 6.08
C TRP A 135 15.24 20.83 7.21
N ARG A 136 16.09 21.81 7.55
CA ARG A 136 15.82 22.78 8.61
C ARG A 136 14.66 23.67 8.22
N ARG A 137 14.71 24.26 7.02
CA ARG A 137 13.62 25.08 6.47
C ARG A 137 12.31 24.29 6.41
N VAL A 138 12.36 23.06 5.90
CA VAL A 138 11.17 22.20 5.82
C VAL A 138 10.63 21.87 7.21
N GLY A 139 11.49 21.51 8.16
CA GLY A 139 11.12 21.25 9.56
C GLY A 139 10.41 22.45 10.20
N ARG A 140 10.94 23.67 10.03
CA ARG A 140 10.30 24.89 10.53
C ARG A 140 8.93 25.16 9.92
N ARG A 141 8.78 24.91 8.61
CA ARG A 141 7.50 25.03 7.92
C ARG A 141 6.49 24.02 8.45
N ILE A 142 6.90 22.76 8.63
CA ILE A 142 6.06 21.70 9.25
C ILE A 142 5.63 22.16 10.64
N GLY A 143 6.56 22.64 11.47
CA GLY A 143 6.27 23.14 12.82
C GLY A 143 5.26 24.29 12.81
N THR A 144 5.41 25.25 11.91
CA THR A 144 4.45 26.36 11.75
C THR A 144 3.05 25.87 11.38
N VAL A 145 2.93 24.98 10.37
CA VAL A 145 1.64 24.52 9.86
C VAL A 145 0.92 23.61 10.85
N LEU A 146 1.67 22.74 11.54
CA LEU A 146 1.11 21.77 12.47
C LEU A 146 1.01 22.29 13.91
N GLY A 147 1.47 23.51 14.19
CA GLY A 147 1.51 24.07 15.55
C GLY A 147 2.54 23.40 16.47
N ASP A 148 3.62 22.84 15.91
CA ASP A 148 4.67 22.18 16.67
C ASP A 148 5.89 23.10 16.88
N GLU A 149 6.00 23.69 18.07
CA GLU A 149 7.12 24.56 18.44
C GLU A 149 8.49 23.86 18.44
N GLY A 150 8.54 22.55 18.73
CA GLY A 150 9.79 21.79 18.73
C GLY A 150 10.35 21.60 17.31
N LEU A 151 9.48 21.53 16.30
CA LEU A 151 9.87 21.55 14.89
C LEU A 151 10.07 22.96 14.34
N ASN A 152 9.31 23.95 14.84
CA ASN A 152 9.42 25.36 14.42
C ASN A 152 10.73 25.99 14.90
N ARG A 153 11.13 25.71 16.14
CA ARG A 153 12.29 26.30 16.81
C ARG A 153 13.07 25.21 17.55
N PRO A 154 13.70 24.27 16.82
CA PRO A 154 14.52 23.23 17.45
C PRO A 154 15.73 23.86 18.15
N SER A 155 16.14 23.30 19.29
CA SER A 155 17.36 23.70 19.97
C SER A 155 18.60 23.36 19.12
N GLU A 156 19.71 24.06 19.36
CA GLU A 156 20.98 23.76 18.69
C GLU A 156 21.43 22.30 18.91
N THR A 157 21.17 21.76 20.11
CA THR A 157 21.46 20.36 20.43
C THR A 157 20.63 19.38 19.60
N GLN A 158 19.34 19.66 19.38
CA GLN A 158 18.49 18.84 18.51
C GLN A 158 18.95 18.92 17.06
N VAL A 159 19.32 20.12 16.59
CA VAL A 159 19.85 20.33 15.23
C VAL A 159 21.13 19.53 15.03
N ALA A 160 22.08 19.63 15.95
CA ALA A 160 23.35 18.89 15.88
C ALA A 160 23.12 17.37 15.88
N SER A 161 22.18 16.88 16.70
CA SER A 161 21.84 15.45 16.71
C SER A 161 21.26 14.98 15.38
N VAL A 162 20.44 15.78 14.70
CA VAL A 162 19.90 15.44 13.38
C VAL A 162 21.00 15.47 12.33
N GLU A 163 21.88 16.48 12.34
CA GLU A 163 23.00 16.55 11.39
C GLU A 163 23.98 15.39 11.54
N ALA A 164 24.26 14.97 12.77
CA ALA A 164 25.09 13.80 13.03
C ALA A 164 24.43 12.49 12.54
N PHE A 165 23.09 12.44 12.53
CA PHE A 165 22.33 11.30 12.03
C PHE A 165 22.23 11.26 10.50
N LEU A 166 22.17 12.42 9.84
CA LEU A 166 22.01 12.52 8.39
C LEU A 166 23.31 12.14 7.67
N ASP A 167 23.41 10.88 7.27
CA ASP A 167 24.47 10.42 6.36
C ASP A 167 24.21 10.92 4.93
N ALA A 168 25.10 11.79 4.45
CA ALA A 168 25.08 12.32 3.07
C ALA A 168 25.18 11.21 2.00
N GLY A 169 25.67 10.02 2.34
CA GLY A 169 25.74 8.84 1.48
C GLY A 169 24.40 8.16 1.20
N LEU A 170 23.31 8.57 1.85
CA LEU A 170 21.96 8.01 1.65
C LEU A 170 21.22 8.58 0.43
N ARG A 171 21.83 9.52 -0.32
CA ARG A 171 21.29 10.08 -1.58
C ARG A 171 21.41 9.05 -2.73
N ARG A 172 20.64 7.96 -2.64
CA ARG A 172 20.84 6.78 -3.50
C ARG A 172 20.36 6.91 -4.95
N MET A 173 19.65 7.98 -5.34
CA MET A 173 19.21 8.19 -6.72
C MET A 173 18.98 9.67 -7.02
N ASP A 174 19.79 10.26 -7.91
CA ASP A 174 19.41 11.45 -8.67
C ASP A 174 18.46 11.01 -9.78
N GLY A 175 17.17 11.31 -9.64
CA GLY A 175 16.12 10.90 -10.57
C GLY A 175 16.07 11.66 -11.90
N SER A 176 17.05 12.52 -12.19
CA SER A 176 16.97 13.54 -13.25
C SER A 176 16.90 13.01 -14.68
N LYS A 177 16.91 11.68 -14.91
CA LYS A 177 17.06 11.11 -16.26
C LYS A 177 16.07 10.03 -16.69
N SER A 178 15.10 9.62 -15.88
CA SER A 178 14.06 8.69 -16.37
C SER A 178 12.79 9.44 -16.75
N ARG A 179 12.66 9.85 -18.00
CA ARG A 179 11.37 10.28 -18.54
C ARG A 179 10.51 9.01 -18.68
N LEU A 180 9.41 8.94 -17.95
CA LEU A 180 8.42 7.89 -18.18
C LEU A 180 7.75 8.14 -19.53
N ASP A 181 7.85 7.18 -20.44
CA ASP A 181 7.14 7.24 -21.71
C ASP A 181 5.72 6.68 -21.54
N LEU A 182 4.86 7.49 -20.91
CA LEU A 182 3.43 7.20 -20.77
C LEU A 182 2.64 8.26 -21.56
N ALA A 183 2.59 8.12 -22.88
CA ALA A 183 1.85 9.03 -23.76
C ALA A 183 0.32 8.73 -23.83
N ASN A 184 -0.19 7.92 -22.91
CA ASN A 184 -1.59 7.52 -22.84
C ASN A 184 -2.35 8.32 -21.78
N GLU A 185 -3.67 8.13 -21.70
CA GLU A 185 -4.53 8.89 -20.80
C GLU A 185 -4.15 8.75 -19.31
N ILE A 186 -3.66 7.58 -18.89
CA ILE A 186 -3.19 7.40 -17.50
C ILE A 186 -1.91 8.23 -17.23
N GLY A 187 -1.04 8.40 -18.22
CA GLY A 187 0.13 9.27 -18.13
C GLY A 187 -0.23 10.75 -18.07
N ILE A 188 -1.28 11.18 -18.80
CA ILE A 188 -1.81 12.55 -18.73
C ILE A 188 -2.36 12.82 -17.32
N VAL A 189 -3.25 11.96 -16.81
CA VAL A 189 -3.80 12.10 -15.46
C VAL A 189 -2.71 12.04 -14.40
N LEU A 190 -1.67 11.22 -14.58
CA LEU A 190 -0.52 11.17 -13.68
C LEU A 190 0.22 12.51 -13.60
N ALA A 191 0.51 13.11 -14.77
CA ALA A 191 1.23 14.37 -14.86
C ALA A 191 0.41 15.53 -14.28
N GLU A 192 -0.87 15.61 -14.60
CA GLU A 192 -1.79 16.62 -14.06
C GLU A 192 -1.96 16.46 -12.55
N SER A 193 -2.11 15.23 -12.06
CA SER A 193 -2.17 14.94 -10.62
C SER A 193 -0.91 15.39 -9.89
N TRP A 194 0.27 15.18 -10.49
CA TRP A 194 1.53 15.65 -9.93
C TRP A 194 1.60 17.18 -9.83
N VAL A 195 1.19 17.89 -10.88
CA VAL A 195 1.16 19.36 -10.89
C VAL A 195 0.17 19.89 -9.84
N ALA A 196 -1.04 19.33 -9.78
CA ALA A 196 -2.06 19.73 -8.82
C ALA A 196 -1.63 19.47 -7.36
N LEU A 197 -1.04 18.31 -7.07
CA LEU A 197 -0.56 17.97 -5.72
C LEU A 197 0.61 18.84 -5.28
N GLN A 198 1.54 19.21 -6.17
CA GLN A 198 2.64 20.11 -5.81
C GLN A 198 2.14 21.48 -5.35
N ARG A 199 1.00 21.98 -5.87
CA ARG A 199 0.43 23.24 -5.41
C ARG A 199 0.08 23.23 -3.93
N LEU A 200 -0.27 22.06 -3.37
CA LEU A 200 -0.59 21.88 -1.94
C LEU A 200 0.64 21.98 -1.02
N THR A 201 1.87 22.07 -1.57
CA THR A 201 3.09 22.32 -0.77
C THR A 201 3.14 23.73 -0.20
N ASP A 202 2.39 24.66 -0.79
CA ASP A 202 2.04 25.94 -0.17
C ASP A 202 0.66 25.80 0.48
N PRO A 203 0.58 25.83 1.83
CA PRO A 203 -0.69 25.74 2.56
C PRO A 203 -1.75 26.76 2.12
N LYS A 204 -1.35 27.90 1.52
CA LYS A 204 -2.30 28.90 1.01
C LYS A 204 -3.12 28.41 -0.18
N ASN A 205 -2.62 27.41 -0.90
CA ASN A 205 -3.32 26.79 -2.03
C ASN A 205 -4.18 25.59 -1.60
N ASP A 206 -4.12 25.15 -0.33
CA ASP A 206 -4.89 24.01 0.17
C ASP A 206 -6.34 24.42 0.44
N GLY A 207 -7.13 24.51 -0.64
CA GLY A 207 -8.51 24.94 -0.58
C GLY A 207 -9.35 24.50 -1.78
N PRO A 208 -10.64 24.92 -1.83
CA PRO A 208 -11.64 24.37 -2.75
C PRO A 208 -11.23 24.35 -4.22
N ALA A 209 -10.54 25.39 -4.70
CA ALA A 209 -10.10 25.45 -6.09
C ALA A 209 -9.18 24.30 -6.51
N VAL A 210 -8.20 23.93 -5.67
CA VAL A 210 -7.31 22.79 -5.94
C VAL A 210 -8.03 21.47 -5.64
N TRP A 211 -8.90 21.45 -4.64
CA TRP A 211 -9.68 20.26 -4.28
C TRP A 211 -10.62 19.81 -5.41
N ASP A 212 -11.30 20.74 -6.06
CA ASP A 212 -12.20 20.48 -7.18
C ASP A 212 -11.45 19.93 -8.40
N GLU A 213 -10.24 20.45 -8.66
CA GLU A 213 -9.34 19.95 -9.70
C GLU A 213 -8.91 18.50 -9.40
N LEU A 214 -8.48 18.22 -8.16
CA LEU A 214 -8.10 16.88 -7.73
C LEU A 214 -9.28 15.90 -7.73
N ASP A 215 -10.49 16.37 -7.41
CA ASP A 215 -11.72 15.58 -7.51
C ASP A 215 -12.05 15.24 -8.97
N SER A 216 -11.83 16.18 -9.89
CA SER A 216 -11.96 15.95 -11.34
C SER A 216 -10.98 14.90 -11.84
N LEU A 217 -9.71 14.99 -11.41
CA LEU A 217 -8.68 14.00 -11.74
C LEU A 217 -9.01 12.61 -11.17
N ARG A 218 -9.59 12.53 -9.95
CA ARG A 218 -10.08 11.27 -9.39
C ARG A 218 -11.19 10.65 -10.23
N ARG A 219 -12.19 11.43 -10.66
CA ARG A 219 -13.28 10.94 -11.53
C ARG A 219 -12.74 10.42 -12.87
N ARG A 220 -11.85 11.18 -13.52
CA ARG A 220 -11.19 10.73 -14.76
C ARG A 220 -10.41 9.43 -14.56
N TYR A 221 -9.68 9.33 -13.45
CA TYR A 221 -8.97 8.10 -13.10
C TYR A 221 -9.92 6.90 -12.91
N GLU A 222 -11.04 7.09 -12.21
CA GLU A 222 -12.06 6.05 -12.02
C GLU A 222 -12.67 5.58 -13.35
N GLU A 223 -12.94 6.49 -14.28
CA GLU A 223 -13.43 6.18 -15.64
C GLU A 223 -12.42 5.36 -16.45
N ILE A 224 -11.14 5.74 -16.41
CA ILE A 224 -10.03 5.00 -17.04
C ILE A 224 -9.94 3.60 -16.45
N TYR A 225 -9.97 3.50 -15.12
CA TYR A 225 -9.87 2.22 -14.42
C TYR A 225 -11.06 1.30 -14.75
N GLY A 226 -12.29 1.83 -14.70
CA GLY A 226 -13.50 1.08 -15.02
C GLY A 226 -13.54 0.59 -16.47
N SER A 227 -13.07 1.41 -17.41
CA SER A 227 -12.93 1.02 -18.81
C SER A 227 -11.91 -0.11 -18.98
N ALA A 228 -10.73 0.01 -18.36
CA ALA A 228 -9.70 -1.01 -18.40
C ALA A 228 -10.16 -2.33 -17.74
N GLN A 229 -10.88 -2.25 -16.62
CA GLN A 229 -11.46 -3.42 -15.94
C GLN A 229 -12.50 -4.12 -16.82
N SER A 230 -13.34 -3.35 -17.52
CA SER A 230 -14.35 -3.89 -18.43
C SER A 230 -13.73 -4.61 -19.62
N VAL A 231 -12.69 -4.03 -20.23
CA VAL A 231 -11.94 -4.65 -21.35
C VAL A 231 -11.21 -5.91 -20.90
N THR A 232 -10.54 -5.87 -19.75
CA THR A 232 -9.76 -7.02 -19.23
C THR A 232 -10.62 -8.14 -18.66
N ARG A 233 -11.93 -7.91 -18.46
CA ARG A 233 -12.88 -8.90 -17.93
C ARG A 233 -12.80 -10.23 -18.67
N SER A 234 -12.86 -10.22 -20.01
CA SER A 234 -12.79 -11.44 -20.82
C SER A 234 -11.49 -12.22 -20.59
N THR A 235 -10.36 -11.51 -20.48
CA THR A 235 -9.05 -12.11 -20.16
C THR A 235 -9.03 -12.72 -18.75
N THR A 236 -9.59 -12.01 -17.76
CA THR A 236 -9.66 -12.50 -16.38
C THR A 236 -10.58 -13.71 -16.25
N GLU A 237 -11.74 -13.72 -16.93
CA GLU A 237 -12.66 -14.84 -16.94
C GLU A 237 -12.03 -16.07 -17.63
N HIS A 238 -11.33 -15.87 -18.75
CA HIS A 238 -10.57 -16.94 -19.40
C HIS A 238 -9.51 -17.52 -18.45
N ALA A 239 -8.68 -16.67 -17.83
CA ALA A 239 -7.67 -17.11 -16.88
C ALA A 239 -8.28 -17.89 -15.70
N MET A 240 -9.40 -17.41 -15.14
CA MET A 240 -10.12 -18.11 -14.07
C MET A 240 -10.65 -19.47 -14.52
N ARG A 241 -11.17 -19.59 -15.76
CA ARG A 241 -11.61 -20.88 -16.31
C ARG A 241 -10.45 -21.83 -16.50
N SER A 242 -9.31 -21.34 -16.99
CA SER A 242 -8.08 -22.13 -17.18
C SER A 242 -7.44 -22.57 -15.86
N MET A 243 -7.67 -21.83 -14.77
CA MET A 243 -7.24 -22.18 -13.40
C MET A 243 -8.21 -23.12 -12.66
N ARG A 244 -9.45 -23.31 -13.16
CA ARG A 244 -10.33 -24.33 -12.58
C ARG A 244 -9.69 -25.70 -12.85
N PRO A 245 -9.47 -26.53 -11.81
CA PRO A 245 -8.96 -27.88 -12.03
C PRO A 245 -9.82 -28.54 -13.09
N SER A 246 -9.21 -29.00 -14.19
CA SER A 246 -9.92 -29.78 -15.20
C SER A 246 -10.70 -30.85 -14.47
N ARG A 247 -12.04 -30.83 -14.60
CA ARG A 247 -12.94 -31.80 -13.95
C ARG A 247 -12.51 -33.24 -14.25
N ARG A 248 -11.81 -33.45 -15.37
CA ARG A 248 -11.12 -34.70 -15.77
C ARG A 248 -9.98 -35.13 -14.83
N ILE A 249 -9.21 -34.21 -14.26
CA ILE A 249 -8.13 -34.51 -13.30
C ILE A 249 -8.73 -34.92 -11.95
N SER A 250 -9.78 -34.23 -11.48
CA SER A 250 -10.48 -34.65 -10.25
C SER A 250 -11.16 -36.00 -10.43
N GLU A 251 -11.91 -36.20 -11.52
CA GLU A 251 -12.59 -37.48 -11.81
C GLU A 251 -11.60 -38.63 -12.06
N GLY A 252 -10.45 -38.35 -12.68
CA GLY A 252 -9.36 -39.32 -12.87
C GLY A 252 -8.66 -39.69 -11.57
N LEU A 253 -8.45 -38.75 -10.65
CA LEU A 253 -7.91 -39.04 -9.31
C LEU A 253 -8.91 -39.82 -8.45
N THR A 254 -10.20 -39.47 -8.48
CA THR A 254 -11.25 -40.21 -7.75
C THR A 254 -11.38 -41.64 -8.26
N ARG A 255 -11.28 -41.85 -9.58
CA ARG A 255 -11.33 -43.19 -10.18
C ARG A 255 -10.10 -44.04 -9.87
N ARG A 256 -8.90 -43.43 -9.81
CA ARG A 256 -7.65 -44.11 -9.42
C ARG A 256 -7.58 -44.43 -7.92
N LEU A 257 -8.16 -43.58 -7.07
CA LEU A 257 -8.25 -43.84 -5.63
C LEU A 257 -9.30 -44.90 -5.30
N GLY A 258 -10.46 -44.88 -5.99
CA GLY A 258 -11.50 -45.91 -5.81
C GLY A 258 -11.14 -47.30 -6.34
N GLN A 259 -10.15 -47.43 -7.23
CA GLN A 259 -9.65 -48.73 -7.71
C GLN A 259 -8.57 -49.34 -6.80
N ASN A 260 -7.85 -48.53 -6.02
CA ASN A 260 -6.80 -49.04 -5.11
C ASN A 260 -7.33 -49.52 -3.75
N ASP A 261 -8.56 -49.13 -3.37
CA ASP A 261 -9.17 -49.54 -2.09
C ASP A 261 -9.81 -50.95 -2.14
N ALA A 262 -9.86 -51.60 -3.31
CA ALA A 262 -10.40 -52.96 -3.45
C ALA A 262 -9.36 -54.08 -3.20
N SER A 263 -8.09 -53.75 -2.96
CA SER A 263 -7.04 -54.76 -2.76
C SER A 263 -5.88 -54.22 -1.91
N SER A 264 -6.12 -53.93 -0.64
CA SER A 264 -5.12 -54.14 0.43
C SER A 264 -5.70 -53.80 1.79
N ALA A 265 -5.83 -54.80 2.65
CA ALA A 265 -5.99 -54.59 4.08
C ALA A 265 -4.69 -53.92 4.60
N VAL A 266 -4.79 -52.70 5.12
CA VAL A 266 -3.65 -51.99 5.72
C VAL A 266 -3.89 -51.84 7.22
N ALA A 267 -3.00 -52.44 8.01
CA ALA A 267 -2.89 -52.29 9.45
C ALA A 267 -2.57 -50.82 9.85
N PRO A 268 -2.86 -50.39 11.08
CA PRO A 268 -2.67 -49.00 11.49
C PRO A 268 -1.18 -48.64 11.54
N PHE A 269 -0.76 -47.62 10.79
CA PHE A 269 0.60 -47.08 10.86
C PHE A 269 0.64 -45.85 11.78
N GLU A 270 1.46 -45.92 12.83
CA GLU A 270 1.77 -44.83 13.75
C GLU A 270 2.72 -43.79 13.13
N GLY A 271 2.50 -42.52 13.48
CA GLY A 271 3.54 -41.49 13.63
C GLY A 271 4.50 -41.20 12.46
N GLY A 272 4.27 -40.10 11.73
CA GLY A 272 5.32 -39.51 10.89
C GLY A 272 4.96 -38.16 10.27
N ARG A 273 5.69 -37.10 10.63
CA ARG A 273 5.62 -35.79 9.98
C ARG A 273 6.17 -35.92 8.55
N GLY A 274 5.29 -35.96 7.54
CA GLY A 274 5.70 -36.04 6.14
C GLY A 274 6.24 -34.71 5.60
N ASN A 275 7.54 -34.67 5.30
CA ASN A 275 8.20 -33.63 4.50
C ASN A 275 7.75 -33.69 3.03
N VAL A 276 7.63 -32.52 2.38
CA VAL A 276 7.38 -32.41 0.94
C VAL A 276 8.66 -32.76 0.17
N PRO A 277 8.63 -33.63 -0.87
CA PRO A 277 9.83 -33.98 -1.63
C PRO A 277 10.45 -32.78 -2.39
N PRO A 278 11.78 -32.75 -2.61
CA PRO A 278 12.49 -31.55 -3.09
C PRO A 278 12.12 -31.08 -4.51
N GLY A 279 11.49 -31.91 -5.34
CA GLY A 279 11.19 -31.61 -6.74
C GLY A 279 9.98 -30.72 -7.01
N TYR A 280 9.10 -30.48 -6.01
CA TYR A 280 7.83 -29.75 -6.20
C TYR A 280 7.75 -28.40 -5.46
N VAL A 281 8.86 -27.99 -4.84
CA VAL A 281 8.92 -26.78 -3.98
C VAL A 281 8.72 -25.49 -4.79
N HIS A 282 9.00 -25.51 -6.10
CA HIS A 282 8.99 -24.33 -6.96
C HIS A 282 7.64 -24.04 -7.66
N LEU A 283 6.72 -25.00 -7.70
CA LEU A 283 5.41 -24.86 -8.37
C LEU A 283 4.31 -24.30 -7.47
N VAL A 284 4.59 -24.08 -6.18
CA VAL A 284 3.61 -23.57 -5.21
C VAL A 284 4.12 -22.27 -4.59
N PRO A 285 3.47 -21.12 -4.88
CA PRO A 285 3.80 -19.83 -4.29
C PRO A 285 3.82 -19.91 -2.75
N HIS A 286 4.79 -19.25 -2.12
CA HIS A 286 5.07 -19.37 -0.68
C HIS A 286 3.84 -19.07 0.21
N TRP A 287 2.97 -18.15 -0.23
CA TRP A 287 1.76 -17.75 0.50
C TRP A 287 0.61 -18.76 0.44
N LEU A 288 0.72 -19.79 -0.41
CA LEU A 288 -0.29 -20.85 -0.55
C LEU A 288 0.07 -22.13 0.22
N ARG A 289 1.34 -22.30 0.64
CA ARG A 289 1.87 -23.56 1.21
C ARG A 289 1.16 -24.03 2.50
N ASP A 290 0.64 -23.08 3.27
CA ASP A 290 -0.06 -23.32 4.54
C ASP A 290 -1.57 -23.49 4.37
N ARG A 291 -2.10 -23.22 3.17
CA ARG A 291 -3.53 -23.34 2.85
C ARG A 291 -3.87 -24.58 2.03
N VAL A 292 -2.88 -25.35 1.60
CA VAL A 292 -3.11 -26.62 0.90
C VAL A 292 -3.59 -27.68 1.90
N PRO A 293 -4.82 -28.21 1.75
CA PRO A 293 -5.34 -29.29 2.60
C PRO A 293 -4.40 -30.50 2.62
N LYS A 294 -4.25 -31.16 3.78
CA LYS A 294 -3.37 -32.33 3.96
C LYS A 294 -3.64 -33.45 2.93
N SER A 295 -4.88 -33.61 2.48
CA SER A 295 -5.29 -34.58 1.46
C SER A 295 -4.63 -34.36 0.08
N ILE A 296 -4.29 -33.12 -0.26
CA ILE A 296 -3.62 -32.76 -1.52
C ILE A 296 -2.09 -32.95 -1.42
N LYS A 297 -1.51 -32.77 -0.23
CA LYS A 297 -0.08 -33.00 0.01
C LYS A 297 0.29 -34.50 -0.10
N LEU A 298 -0.62 -35.38 0.29
CA LEU A 298 -0.46 -36.85 0.24
C LEU A 298 -0.60 -37.45 -1.17
N SER A 299 -1.28 -36.75 -2.08
CA SER A 299 -1.48 -37.22 -3.47
C SER A 299 -0.28 -36.93 -4.36
N LEU A 300 0.49 -35.87 -4.08
CA LEU A 300 1.70 -35.50 -4.81
C LEU A 300 2.91 -36.41 -4.49
N SER A 301 2.94 -37.07 -3.33
CA SER A 301 4.01 -38.04 -3.00
C SER A 301 3.81 -39.43 -3.64
N ARG A 302 2.64 -39.69 -4.25
CA ARG A 302 2.32 -40.97 -4.91
C ARG A 302 2.46 -40.95 -6.44
N LEU A 303 2.82 -39.81 -7.04
CA LEU A 303 3.20 -39.70 -8.44
C LEU A 303 4.73 -39.84 -8.55
N ARG A 304 5.19 -41.11 -8.56
CA ARG A 304 6.47 -41.50 -9.17
C ARG A 304 6.24 -41.83 -10.62
#